data_AF-A0A6B8VM53-F1
#
_entry.id   AF-A0A6B8VM53-F1
#
_cell.length_a   1.000
_cell.length_b   1.000
_cell.length_c   1.000
_cell.angle_alpha   90.00
_cell.angle_beta   90.00
_cell.angle_gamma   90.00
#
_symmetry.space_group_name_H-M   'P 1'
#
loop_
_entity.id
_entity.type
_entity.pdbx_description
1 polymer ?
#
loop_
_entity_poly.entity_id
_entity_poly.type
_entity_poly.pdbx_seq_one_letter_code
_entity_poly.pdbx_strand_id
1 'polypeptide(L)'
;MRFEDYVTADYTRAVKADHRLQALETTVKFMVGQCYGCAWSEVIKPLAESLVGFSRNIPVQAKEYSDDIFDFASHVVTGEEIMRREFPEAVEAENGTEEWLRTMEAYDAVTAVWLKFLEDADAAEGCMLRIPKPVYTPSNWSIL
;
A
#
# COMPACT_ATOMS: atom_id res chain seq x y z
N MET A 1 14.72 9.36 -8.50
CA MET A 1 14.07 8.12 -8.94
C MET A 1 12.69 8.49 -9.47
N ARG A 2 12.28 7.97 -10.63
CA ARG A 2 10.97 8.29 -11.23
C ARG A 2 10.08 7.05 -11.22
N PHE A 3 8.79 7.23 -10.94
CA PHE A 3 7.83 6.12 -10.85
C PHE A 3 7.68 5.39 -12.20
N GLU A 4 7.80 6.14 -13.29
CA GLU A 4 7.65 5.66 -14.66
C GLU A 4 8.72 4.62 -15.04
N ASP A 5 9.85 4.59 -14.33
CA ASP A 5 10.94 3.64 -14.58
C ASP A 5 10.55 2.19 -14.18
N TYR A 6 9.47 2.01 -13.40
CA TYR A 6 8.96 0.70 -12.93
C TYR A 6 7.74 0.20 -13.69
N VAL A 7 7.07 1.08 -14.45
CA VAL A 7 5.77 0.81 -15.04
C VAL A 7 5.87 -0.23 -16.16
N THR A 8 5.07 -1.29 -16.05
CA THR A 8 4.94 -2.33 -17.07
C THR A 8 3.66 -2.14 -17.91
N ALA A 9 3.55 -2.89 -19.01
CA ALA A 9 2.34 -2.90 -19.82
C ALA A 9 1.12 -3.41 -19.02
N ASP A 10 1.30 -4.47 -18.22
CA ASP A 10 0.24 -5.04 -17.39
C ASP A 10 -0.16 -4.11 -16.24
N TYR A 11 0.81 -3.44 -15.62
CA TYR A 11 0.52 -2.37 -14.67
C TYR A 11 -0.34 -1.27 -15.31
N THR A 12 0.06 -0.80 -16.50
CA THR A 12 -0.66 0.24 -17.23
C THR A 12 -2.08 -0.21 -17.60
N ARG A 13 -2.24 -1.48 -18.00
CA ARG A 13 -3.54 -2.09 -18.27
C ARG A 13 -4.43 -2.07 -17.03
N ALA A 14 -3.91 -2.51 -15.87
CA ALA A 14 -4.65 -2.56 -14.63
C ALA A 14 -5.12 -1.17 -14.17
N VAL A 15 -4.21 -0.21 -14.12
CA VAL A 15 -4.48 1.14 -13.62
C VAL A 15 -5.40 1.93 -14.56
N LYS A 16 -5.33 1.72 -15.88
CA LYS A 16 -6.30 2.32 -16.81
C LYS A 16 -7.71 1.74 -16.69
N ALA A 17 -7.81 0.47 -16.31
CA ALA A 17 -9.07 -0.24 -16.22
C ALA A 17 -9.88 0.12 -14.96
N ASP A 18 -9.23 0.59 -13.89
CA ASP A 18 -9.91 0.95 -12.64
C ASP A 18 -9.35 2.25 -12.05
N HIS A 19 -10.18 3.29 -12.01
CA HIS A 19 -9.83 4.61 -11.44
C HIS A 19 -9.44 4.52 -9.95
N ARG A 20 -9.92 3.49 -9.23
CA ARG A 20 -9.53 3.23 -7.85
C ARG A 20 -8.06 2.84 -7.73
N LEU A 21 -7.54 2.08 -8.70
CA LEU A 21 -6.11 1.76 -8.75
C LEU A 21 -5.26 3.01 -9.09
N GLN A 22 -5.79 3.97 -9.85
CA GLN A 22 -5.12 5.27 -10.09
C GLN A 22 -5.04 6.11 -8.81
N ALA A 23 -6.12 6.14 -8.04
CA ALA A 23 -6.13 6.80 -6.74
C ALA A 23 -5.12 6.15 -5.79
N LEU A 24 -5.06 4.81 -5.75
CA LEU A 24 -4.11 4.09 -4.93
C LEU A 24 -2.65 4.31 -5.37
N GLU A 25 -2.38 4.39 -6.68
CA GLU A 25 -1.05 4.79 -7.18
C GLU A 25 -0.63 6.16 -6.66
N THR A 26 -1.56 7.12 -6.61
CA THR A 26 -1.29 8.45 -6.07
C THR A 26 -0.91 8.36 -4.58
N THR A 27 -1.61 7.54 -3.81
CA THR A 27 -1.24 7.25 -2.41
C THR A 27 0.16 6.62 -2.31
N VAL A 28 0.50 5.64 -3.15
CA VAL A 28 1.85 5.05 -3.19
C VAL A 28 2.92 6.11 -3.39
N LYS A 29 2.70 7.05 -4.32
CA LYS A 29 3.62 8.17 -4.57
C LYS A 29 3.73 9.12 -3.37
N PHE A 30 2.67 9.32 -2.59
CA PHE A 30 2.70 10.14 -1.37
C PHE A 30 3.39 9.48 -0.18
N MET A 31 3.51 8.14 -0.17
CA MET A 31 4.16 7.40 0.92
C MET A 31 5.69 7.38 0.83
N VAL A 32 6.28 8.06 -0.16
CA VAL A 32 7.73 8.28 -0.24
C VAL A 32 8.23 8.98 1.05
N GLY A 33 9.36 8.50 1.59
CA GLY A 33 9.91 8.94 2.87
C GLY A 33 9.35 8.21 4.11
N GLN A 34 8.35 7.33 3.93
CA GLN A 34 7.94 6.36 4.94
C GLN A 34 8.72 5.04 4.80
N CYS A 35 8.81 4.27 5.88
CA CYS A 35 9.32 2.89 5.83
C CYS A 35 8.51 2.10 4.80
N TYR A 36 9.17 1.48 3.82
CA TYR A 36 8.47 0.75 2.77
C TYR A 36 7.61 -0.37 3.35
N GLY A 37 8.10 -1.06 4.38
CA GLY A 37 7.39 -2.15 5.05
C GLY A 37 6.10 -1.67 5.71
N CYS A 38 6.14 -0.53 6.41
CA CYS A 38 4.96 0.05 7.05
C CYS A 38 3.97 0.62 6.03
N ALA A 39 4.45 1.34 5.03
CA ALA A 39 3.60 1.86 3.96
C ALA A 39 2.87 0.72 3.23
N TRP A 40 3.60 -0.36 2.95
CA TRP A 40 3.04 -1.55 2.30
C TRP A 40 2.04 -2.29 3.20
N SER A 41 2.44 -2.71 4.41
CA SER A 41 1.61 -3.58 5.25
C SER A 41 0.36 -2.90 5.79
N GLU A 42 0.46 -1.62 6.16
CA GLU A 42 -0.61 -0.92 6.89
C GLU A 42 -1.56 -0.17 5.96
N VAL A 43 -1.10 0.27 4.78
CA VAL A 43 -1.87 1.17 3.91
C VAL A 43 -2.11 0.56 2.54
N ILE A 44 -1.04 0.26 1.79
CA ILE A 44 -1.18 -0.07 0.37
C ILE A 44 -1.75 -1.48 0.18
N LYS A 45 -1.23 -2.50 0.87
CA LYS A 45 -1.65 -3.89 0.71
C LYS A 45 -3.13 -4.12 1.03
N PRO A 46 -3.69 -3.65 2.17
CA PRO A 46 -5.11 -3.83 2.46
C PRO A 46 -6.02 -3.22 1.39
N LEU A 47 -5.62 -2.10 0.79
CA LEU A 47 -6.37 -1.46 -0.29
C LEU A 47 -6.22 -2.21 -1.60
N ALA A 48 -5.00 -2.64 -1.93
CA ALA A 48 -4.70 -3.42 -3.13
C ALA A 48 -5.52 -4.72 -3.17
N GLU A 49 -5.60 -5.46 -2.06
CA GLU A 49 -6.33 -6.74 -1.99
C GLU A 49 -7.83 -6.59 -2.29
N SER A 50 -8.44 -5.45 -1.97
CA SER A 50 -9.84 -5.17 -2.31
C SER A 50 -10.06 -4.79 -3.78
N LEU A 51 -9.00 -4.36 -4.46
CA LEU A 51 -9.03 -3.79 -5.81
C LEU A 51 -8.36 -4.65 -6.88
N VAL A 52 -7.52 -5.62 -6.54
CA VAL A 52 -6.87 -6.47 -7.55
C VAL A 52 -6.54 -7.82 -6.92
N GLY A 53 -6.51 -8.88 -7.71
CA GLY A 53 -6.30 -10.25 -7.24
C GLY A 53 -7.58 -10.98 -6.86
N PHE A 54 -7.43 -12.17 -6.29
CA PHE A 54 -8.56 -13.06 -5.96
C PHE A 54 -9.55 -12.44 -4.96
N SER A 55 -9.08 -11.52 -4.12
CA SER A 55 -9.91 -10.81 -3.14
C SER A 55 -10.65 -9.60 -3.70
N ARG A 56 -10.43 -9.24 -4.98
CA ARG A 56 -11.14 -8.14 -5.65
C ARG A 56 -12.65 -8.35 -5.58
N ASN A 57 -13.37 -7.33 -5.12
CA ASN A 57 -14.83 -7.34 -4.92
C ASN A 57 -15.35 -8.41 -3.94
N ILE A 58 -14.48 -9.07 -3.17
CA ILE A 58 -14.91 -9.84 -1.99
C ILE A 58 -15.06 -8.82 -0.86
N PRO A 59 -16.24 -8.72 -0.21
CA PRO A 59 -16.40 -7.84 0.94
C PRO A 59 -15.39 -8.21 2.01
N VAL A 60 -14.49 -7.30 2.36
CA VAL A 60 -13.60 -7.53 3.50
C VAL A 60 -14.48 -7.53 4.74
N GLN A 61 -14.53 -8.65 5.45
CA GLN A 61 -15.11 -8.63 6.79
C GLN A 61 -14.17 -7.78 7.63
N ALA A 62 -14.64 -6.61 8.07
CA ALA A 62 -13.88 -5.75 8.97
C ALA A 62 -13.40 -6.61 10.13
N LYS A 63 -12.09 -6.88 10.21
CA LYS A 63 -11.51 -7.51 11.38
C LYS A 63 -11.74 -6.55 12.54
N GLU A 64 -12.30 -7.06 13.64
CA GLU A 64 -12.28 -6.34 14.91
C GLU A 64 -10.81 -6.11 15.28
N TYR A 65 -10.30 -4.91 15.03
CA TYR A 65 -8.98 -4.49 15.46
C TYR A 65 -9.04 -4.30 16.98
N SER A 66 -8.15 -4.96 17.72
CA SER A 66 -8.03 -4.75 19.17
C SER A 66 -7.55 -3.32 19.44
N ASP A 67 -8.18 -2.65 20.40
CA ASP A 67 -7.98 -1.23 20.80
C ASP A 67 -6.54 -0.78 21.09
N ASP A 68 -5.56 -1.70 21.13
CA ASP A 68 -4.16 -1.45 21.49
C ASP A 68 -3.22 -1.18 20.30
N ILE A 69 -3.71 -1.17 19.06
CA ILE A 69 -2.91 -0.76 17.91
C ILE A 69 -3.10 0.74 17.70
N PHE A 70 -2.03 1.49 17.94
CA PHE A 70 -1.83 2.91 17.63
C PHE A 70 -2.95 3.53 16.78
N ASP A 71 -3.56 4.56 17.35
CA ASP A 71 -4.70 5.42 16.96
C ASP A 71 -4.67 6.03 15.54
N PHE A 72 -3.86 5.48 14.64
CA PHE A 72 -3.89 5.77 13.21
C PHE A 72 -4.89 4.85 12.49
N ALA A 73 -4.96 3.56 12.85
CA ALA A 73 -5.88 2.61 12.21
C ALA A 73 -7.36 2.86 12.55
N SER A 74 -7.65 3.45 13.73
CA SER A 74 -8.98 3.90 14.18
C SER A 74 -9.46 5.18 13.48
N HIS A 75 -8.54 5.99 12.93
CA HIS A 75 -8.83 7.23 12.21
C HIS A 75 -8.68 7.11 10.69
N VAL A 76 -8.01 6.06 10.22
CA VAL A 76 -8.12 5.60 8.84
C VAL A 76 -9.50 4.97 8.72
N VAL A 77 -10.50 5.76 8.30
CA VAL A 77 -11.63 5.23 7.53
C VAL A 77 -10.98 4.23 6.59
N THR A 78 -11.25 2.93 6.79
CA THR A 78 -10.57 1.87 6.03
C THR A 78 -10.59 2.34 4.60
N GLY A 79 -9.45 2.42 3.90
CA GLY A 79 -9.50 3.08 2.60
C GLY A 79 -10.50 2.40 1.67
N GLU A 80 -10.90 1.14 1.94
CA GLU A 80 -12.09 0.49 1.38
C GLU A 80 -13.40 1.28 1.59
N GLU A 81 -13.68 1.78 2.78
CA GLU A 81 -14.86 2.58 3.13
C GLU A 81 -14.81 3.99 2.52
N ILE A 82 -13.62 4.59 2.39
CA ILE A 82 -13.44 5.79 1.54
C ILE A 82 -13.76 5.44 0.09
N MET A 83 -13.22 4.34 -0.42
CA MET A 83 -13.39 3.95 -1.81
C MET A 83 -14.83 3.58 -2.13
N ARG A 84 -15.54 2.94 -1.20
CA ARG A 84 -16.97 2.62 -1.31
C ARG A 84 -17.85 3.87 -1.25
N ARG A 85 -17.45 4.89 -0.47
CA ARG A 85 -18.16 6.16 -0.36
C ARG A 85 -17.94 7.08 -1.55
N GLU A 86 -16.69 7.23 -1.98
CA GLU A 86 -16.28 8.17 -3.03
C GLU A 86 -16.42 7.57 -4.44
N PHE A 87 -16.41 6.24 -4.57
CA PHE A 87 -16.50 5.52 -5.85
C PHE A 87 -17.55 4.40 -5.80
N PRO A 88 -18.86 4.75 -5.76
CA PRO A 88 -19.94 3.78 -5.58
C PRO A 88 -20.19 2.87 -6.80
N GLU A 89 -19.74 3.27 -8.00
CA GLU A 89 -19.91 2.50 -9.22
C GLU A 89 -18.62 1.75 -9.55
N ALA A 90 -18.67 0.42 -9.45
CA ALA A 90 -17.64 -0.45 -9.99
C ALA A 90 -17.61 -0.23 -11.52
N VAL A 91 -16.59 0.49 -12.00
CA VAL A 91 -16.36 0.63 -13.44
C VAL A 91 -15.98 -0.76 -13.94
N GLU A 92 -16.86 -1.36 -14.75
CA GLU A 92 -16.57 -2.63 -15.40
C GLU A 92 -15.38 -2.43 -16.33
N ALA A 93 -14.26 -3.10 -16.04
CA ALA A 93 -13.11 -3.06 -16.92
C ALA A 93 -13.47 -3.70 -18.27
N GLU A 94 -13.12 -3.04 -19.37
CA GLU A 94 -13.40 -3.50 -20.73
C GLU A 94 -12.91 -4.95 -20.96
N ASN A 95 -13.76 -5.77 -21.59
CA ASN A 95 -13.48 -7.08 -22.20
C ASN A 95 -12.31 -7.88 -21.60
N GLY A 96 -12.59 -8.89 -20.75
CA GLY A 96 -11.59 -9.82 -20.22
C GLY A 96 -10.57 -9.21 -19.25
N THR A 97 -10.47 -7.87 -19.17
CA THR A 97 -9.60 -7.19 -18.20
C THR A 97 -10.16 -7.26 -16.79
N GLU A 98 -11.48 -7.21 -16.61
CA GLU A 98 -12.09 -7.44 -15.28
C GLU A 98 -11.83 -8.85 -14.77
N GLU A 99 -11.88 -9.86 -15.65
CA GLU A 99 -11.54 -11.24 -15.30
C GLU A 99 -10.05 -11.38 -14.96
N TRP A 100 -9.18 -10.77 -15.76
CA TRP A 100 -7.74 -10.75 -15.50
C TRP A 100 -7.41 -10.04 -14.18
N LEU A 101 -8.08 -8.92 -13.84
CA LEU A 101 -7.90 -8.20 -12.57
C LEU A 101 -8.22 -9.06 -11.33
N ARG A 102 -8.96 -10.16 -11.48
CA ARG A 102 -9.26 -11.12 -10.40
C ARG A 102 -8.22 -12.24 -10.25
N THR A 103 -7.12 -12.18 -11.02
CA THR A 103 -6.06 -13.19 -10.99
C THR A 103 -4.88 -12.74 -10.13
N MET A 104 -4.09 -13.69 -9.62
CA MET A 104 -2.81 -13.37 -8.99
C MET A 104 -1.82 -12.71 -9.94
N GLU A 105 -1.91 -13.00 -11.24
CA GLU A 105 -1.05 -12.36 -12.24
C GLU A 105 -1.26 -10.84 -12.26
N ALA A 106 -2.52 -10.38 -12.25
CA ALA A 106 -2.82 -8.96 -12.15
C ALA A 106 -2.38 -8.37 -10.81
N TYR A 107 -2.57 -9.10 -9.71
CA TYR A 107 -2.11 -8.69 -8.39
C TYR A 107 -0.59 -8.48 -8.38
N ASP A 108 0.18 -9.45 -8.85
CA ASP A 108 1.63 -9.39 -8.90
C ASP A 108 2.11 -8.28 -9.84
N ALA A 109 1.47 -8.12 -11.01
CA ALA A 109 1.80 -7.07 -11.97
C ALA A 109 1.63 -5.64 -11.39
N VAL A 110 0.60 -5.43 -10.57
CA VAL A 110 0.36 -4.15 -9.91
C VAL A 110 1.30 -3.96 -8.71
N THR A 111 1.32 -4.95 -7.83
CA THR A 111 1.99 -4.83 -6.53
C THR A 111 3.50 -4.86 -6.62
N ALA A 112 4.08 -5.57 -7.60
CA ALA A 112 5.53 -5.55 -7.84
C ALA A 112 6.04 -4.15 -8.18
N VAL A 113 5.29 -3.37 -8.95
CA VAL A 113 5.64 -1.98 -9.29
C VAL A 113 5.63 -1.11 -8.04
N TRP A 114 4.57 -1.17 -7.24
CA TRP A 114 4.45 -0.38 -6.02
C TRP A 114 5.49 -0.75 -4.97
N LEU A 115 5.68 -2.05 -4.71
CA LEU A 115 6.69 -2.54 -3.78
C LEU A 115 8.08 -2.07 -4.18
N LYS A 116 8.44 -2.26 -5.46
CA LYS A 116 9.78 -1.90 -5.93
C LYS A 116 10.04 -0.40 -5.85
N PHE A 117 9.04 0.42 -6.18
CA PHE A 117 9.12 1.86 -6.04
C PHE A 117 9.30 2.30 -4.58
N LEU A 118 8.53 1.73 -3.65
CA LEU A 118 8.62 2.05 -2.22
C LEU A 118 9.95 1.58 -1.61
N GLU A 119 10.43 0.40 -1.97
CA GLU A 119 11.73 -0.13 -1.53
C GLU A 119 12.88 0.79 -1.95
N ASP A 120 12.89 1.20 -3.22
CA ASP A 120 13.94 2.08 -3.74
C ASP A 120 13.79 3.52 -3.17
N ALA A 121 12.57 3.97 -2.86
CA ALA A 121 12.31 5.25 -2.19
C ALA A 121 12.86 5.27 -0.75
N ASP A 122 12.57 4.24 0.03
CA ASP A 122 13.06 4.11 1.41
C ASP A 122 14.59 3.99 1.43
N ALA A 123 15.18 3.24 0.49
CA ALA A 123 16.63 3.15 0.36
C ALA A 123 17.29 4.52 0.03
N ALA A 124 16.61 5.38 -0.71
CA ALA A 124 17.14 6.69 -1.11
C ALA A 124 16.95 7.79 -0.05
N GLU A 125 15.77 7.83 0.58
CA GLU A 125 15.38 8.93 1.49
C GLU A 125 15.52 8.56 2.97
N GLY A 126 15.50 7.27 3.28
CA GLY A 126 15.46 6.74 4.64
C GLY A 126 14.10 6.97 5.32
N CYS A 127 13.65 6.00 6.09
CA CYS A 127 12.45 6.14 6.91
C CYS A 127 12.52 7.38 7.84
N MET A 128 11.56 8.31 7.71
CA MET A 128 11.41 9.47 8.61
C MET A 128 11.24 9.09 10.09
N LEU A 129 10.86 7.84 10.41
CA LEU A 129 10.97 7.29 11.75
C LEU A 129 12.40 6.83 12.03
N ARG A 130 13.33 7.77 12.00
CA ARG A 130 14.59 7.63 12.74
C ARG A 130 14.23 7.76 14.22
N ILE A 131 13.65 6.71 14.81
CA ILE A 131 13.76 6.52 16.26
C ILE A 131 15.27 6.50 16.48
N PRO A 132 15.86 7.48 17.21
CA PRO A 132 17.28 7.42 17.48
C PRO A 132 17.50 6.07 18.14
N LYS A 133 18.36 5.23 17.54
CA LYS A 133 18.85 4.03 18.22
C LYS A 133 19.20 4.48 19.63
N PRO A 134 18.69 3.84 20.70
CA PRO A 134 19.10 4.20 22.04
C PRO A 134 20.62 4.20 21.99
N VAL A 135 21.22 5.38 22.22
CA VAL A 135 22.66 5.50 22.33
C VAL A 135 22.97 4.57 23.48
N TYR A 136 23.62 3.45 23.18
CA TYR A 136 24.12 2.56 24.20
C TYR A 136 25.21 3.38 24.92
N THR A 137 24.82 4.14 25.93
CA THR A 137 25.74 4.66 26.92
C THR A 137 26.25 3.43 27.64
N PRO A 138 27.53 3.06 27.48
CA PRO A 138 28.09 2.05 28.36
C PRO A 138 27.90 2.59 29.77
N SER A 139 27.18 1.85 30.60
CA SER A 139 27.15 2.17 32.02
C SER A 139 28.59 2.03 32.50
N ASN A 140 29.23 3.17 32.78
CA ASN A 140 30.46 3.22 33.55
C ASN A 140 30.13 2.69 34.94
N TRP A 141 30.15 1.38 35.11
CA TRP A 141 30.30 0.76 36.42
C TRP A 141 31.76 0.90 36.82
N SER A 142 32.07 2.05 37.38
CA SER A 142 33.24 2.28 38.21
C SER A 142 32.79 3.21 39.32
N ILE A 143 33.23 2.91 40.56
CA ILE A 143 32.91 3.56 41.86
C ILE A 143 31.70 2.85 42.51
N LEU A 144 31.82 2.01 43.55
CA LEU A 144 32.82 1.78 44.61
C LEU A 144 32.82 0.31 45.05
#